data_AF-A0A1G0CZQ4-F1
#
_entry.id   AF-A0A1G0CZQ4-F1
#
_cell.length_a   1.000
_cell.length_b   1.000
_cell.length_c   1.000
_cell.angle_alpha   90.00
_cell.angle_beta   90.00
_cell.angle_gamma   90.00
#
_symmetry.space_group_name_H-M   'P 1'
#
loop_
_entity.id
_entity.type
_entity.pdbx_description
1 polymer ?
#
loop_
_entity_poly.entity_id
_entity_poly.type
_entity_poly.pdbx_seq_one_letter_code
_entity_poly.pdbx_strand_id
1 'polypeptide(L)'
;MEKKKPHYSLVEIQQIAAVRKVNAFTATALLGAAELGLTPDEAVSVVLALRQTDFYKSMTTYADHQIWQDVYHAKLKSRLTAYIKVTLRENWIVVIQFKEK
;
A
#
# COMPACT_ATOMS: atom_id res chain seq x y z
N MET A 1 17.44 -3.03 -5.86
CA MET A 1 17.96 -3.25 -4.49
C MET A 1 16.79 -3.39 -3.52
N GLU A 2 16.93 -4.18 -2.44
CA GLU A 2 15.88 -4.37 -1.42
C GLU A 2 16.44 -4.32 0.01
N LYS A 3 15.57 -3.97 0.98
CA LYS A 3 15.88 -3.95 2.41
C LYS A 3 14.72 -4.52 3.24
N LYS A 4 15.03 -5.01 4.45
CA LYS A 4 14.07 -5.59 5.41
C LYS A 4 13.54 -4.58 6.45
N LYS A 5 13.68 -3.29 6.16
CA LYS A 5 13.08 -2.21 6.96
C LYS A 5 12.21 -1.35 6.06
N PRO A 6 11.01 -0.94 6.49
CA PRO A 6 10.21 -0.02 5.70
C PRO A 6 10.99 1.28 5.45
N HIS A 7 10.79 1.85 4.28
CA HIS A 7 11.33 3.15 3.92
C HIS A 7 10.47 4.27 4.49
N TYR A 8 9.15 4.09 4.50
CA TYR A 8 8.18 5.06 4.99
C TYR A 8 7.63 4.66 6.35
N SER A 9 7.20 5.65 7.14
CA SER A 9 6.53 5.37 8.41
C SER A 9 5.12 4.82 8.14
N LEU A 10 4.82 3.62 8.65
CA LEU A 10 3.47 3.04 8.52
C LEU A 10 2.41 3.95 9.17
N VAL A 11 2.75 4.57 10.31
CA VAL A 11 1.85 5.49 11.01
C VAL A 11 1.51 6.70 10.14
N GLU A 12 2.52 7.26 9.45
CA GLU A 12 2.33 8.39 8.54
C GLU A 12 1.44 8.01 7.35
N ILE A 13 1.70 6.85 6.74
CA ILE A 13 0.85 6.30 5.66
C ILE A 13 -0.61 6.19 6.11
N GLN A 14 -0.84 5.67 7.32
CA GLN A 14 -2.18 5.51 7.89
C GLN A 14 -2.85 6.86 8.17
N GLN A 15 -2.11 7.85 8.68
CA GLN A 15 -2.63 9.20 8.89
C GLN A 15 -3.07 9.86 7.57
N ILE A 16 -2.25 9.74 6.53
CA ILE A 16 -2.58 10.26 5.20
C ILE A 16 -3.83 9.57 4.64
N ALA A 17 -3.89 8.24 4.71
CA ALA A 17 -5.05 7.47 4.26
C ALA A 17 -6.32 7.82 5.07
N ALA A 18 -6.18 8.07 6.38
CA ALA A 18 -7.29 8.44 7.24
C ALA A 18 -7.89 9.81 6.88
N VAL A 19 -7.04 10.79 6.53
CA VAL A 19 -7.44 12.15 6.16
C VAL A 19 -7.96 12.21 4.73
N ARG A 20 -7.22 11.64 3.78
CA ARG A 20 -7.53 11.76 2.34
C ARG A 20 -8.54 10.72 1.86
N LYS A 21 -8.76 9.64 2.62
CA LYS A 21 -9.63 8.52 2.23
C LYS A 21 -9.24 7.98 0.85
N VAL A 22 -10.21 7.76 -0.02
CA VAL A 22 -10.04 7.29 -1.40
C VAL A 22 -9.08 8.18 -2.20
N ASN A 23 -9.00 9.49 -1.90
CA ASN A 23 -8.09 10.42 -2.60
C ASN A 23 -6.61 10.20 -2.27
N ALA A 24 -6.28 9.34 -1.31
CA ALA A 24 -4.90 8.89 -1.08
C ALA A 24 -4.42 7.94 -2.19
N PHE A 25 -5.33 7.32 -2.94
CA PHE A 25 -5.05 6.22 -3.87
C PHE A 25 -5.01 6.76 -5.30
N THR A 26 -4.17 6.13 -6.15
CA THR A 26 -4.23 6.37 -7.60
C THR A 26 -5.40 5.62 -8.23
N ALA A 27 -5.82 6.02 -9.43
CA ALA A 27 -6.85 5.28 -10.17
C ALA A 27 -6.47 3.80 -10.37
N THR A 28 -5.22 3.52 -10.73
CA THR A 28 -4.69 2.15 -10.86
C THR A 28 -4.74 1.36 -9.55
N ALA A 29 -4.52 2.02 -8.41
CA ALA A 29 -4.61 1.40 -7.10
C ALA A 29 -6.04 0.97 -6.77
N LEU A 30 -7.02 1.82 -7.08
CA LEU A 30 -8.43 1.54 -6.87
C LEU A 30 -8.94 0.43 -7.79
N LEU A 31 -8.47 0.37 -9.05
CA LEU A 31 -8.77 -0.73 -9.96
C LEU A 31 -8.27 -2.07 -9.41
N GLY A 32 -7.02 -2.13 -8.95
CA GLY A 32 -6.48 -3.35 -8.34
C GLY A 32 -7.20 -3.76 -7.04
N ALA A 33 -7.69 -2.79 -6.27
CA ALA A 33 -8.51 -3.06 -5.09
C ALA A 33 -9.86 -3.70 -5.49
N ALA A 34 -10.50 -3.15 -6.52
CA ALA A 34 -11.75 -3.68 -7.06
C ALA A 34 -11.60 -5.09 -7.64
N GLU A 35 -10.48 -5.40 -8.28
CA GLU A 35 -10.15 -6.77 -8.75
C GLU A 35 -10.07 -7.78 -7.60
N LEU A 36 -9.68 -7.35 -6.39
CA LEU A 36 -9.73 -8.17 -5.17
C LEU A 36 -11.10 -8.16 -4.47
N GLY A 37 -12.11 -7.56 -5.10
CA GLY A 37 -13.47 -7.45 -4.57
C GLY A 37 -13.61 -6.42 -3.45
N LEU A 38 -12.70 -5.46 -3.34
CA LEU A 38 -12.76 -4.40 -2.34
C LEU A 38 -13.44 -3.15 -2.91
N THR A 39 -14.38 -2.59 -2.15
CA THR A 39 -14.84 -1.22 -2.38
C THR A 39 -13.73 -0.21 -2.04
N PRO A 40 -13.82 1.05 -2.53
CA PRO A 40 -12.84 2.08 -2.17
C PRO A 40 -12.69 2.31 -0.66
N ASP A 41 -13.78 2.27 0.11
CA ASP A 41 -13.74 2.43 1.56
C ASP A 41 -13.13 1.21 2.27
N GLU A 42 -13.35 0.01 1.74
CA GLU A 42 -12.66 -1.19 2.22
C GLU A 42 -11.16 -1.14 1.92
N ALA A 43 -10.77 -0.63 0.75
CA ALA A 43 -9.36 -0.43 0.42
C ALA A 43 -8.68 0.53 1.41
N VAL A 44 -9.34 1.65 1.77
CA VAL A 44 -8.88 2.55 2.84
C VAL A 44 -8.77 1.78 4.16
N SER A 45 -9.81 1.02 4.52
CA SER A 45 -9.84 0.28 5.78
C SER A 45 -8.73 -0.77 5.89
N VAL A 46 -8.38 -1.44 4.79
CA VAL A 46 -7.28 -2.40 4.73
C VAL A 46 -5.94 -1.73 5.03
N VAL A 47 -5.69 -0.54 4.48
CA VAL A 47 -4.46 0.23 4.76
C VAL A 47 -4.40 0.68 6.21
N LEU A 48 -5.52 1.17 6.75
CA LEU A 48 -5.63 1.58 8.15
C LEU A 48 -5.43 0.40 9.12
N ALA A 49 -5.72 -0.83 8.68
CA ALA A 49 -5.55 -2.03 9.47
C ALA A 49 -4.15 -2.70 9.36
N LEU A 50 -3.28 -2.20 8.47
CA LEU A 50 -1.91 -2.73 8.32
C LEU A 50 -1.13 -2.65 9.63
N ARG A 51 -0.31 -3.67 9.88
CA ARG A 51 0.60 -3.74 11.03
C ARG A 51 2.03 -3.88 10.56
N GLN A 52 2.97 -3.57 11.46
CA GLN A 52 4.41 -3.76 11.17
C GLN A 52 4.74 -5.21 10.82
N THR A 53 4.03 -6.19 11.40
CA THR A 53 4.20 -7.63 11.09
C THR A 53 3.77 -8.00 9.68
N ASP A 54 2.95 -7.16 9.05
CA ASP A 54 2.47 -7.39 7.69
C ASP A 54 3.50 -6.88 6.66
N PHE A 55 4.54 -6.15 7.10
CA PHE A 55 5.63 -5.70 6.25
C PHE A 55 6.43 -6.89 5.71
N TYR A 56 6.63 -6.91 4.40
CA TYR A 56 7.41 -7.92 3.71
C TYR A 56 8.81 -7.42 3.38
N LYS A 57 8.90 -6.34 2.60
CA LYS A 57 10.17 -5.75 2.17
C LYS A 57 9.99 -4.34 1.64
N SER A 58 11.09 -3.61 1.55
CA SER A 58 11.16 -2.35 0.82
C SER A 58 12.09 -2.51 -0.37
N MET A 59 11.68 -2.10 -1.56
CA MET A 59 12.45 -2.25 -2.78
C MET A 59 12.45 -0.99 -3.63
N THR A 60 13.55 -0.74 -4.33
CA THR A 60 13.65 0.32 -5.35
C THR A 60 13.81 -0.30 -6.73
N THR A 61 13.53 0.48 -7.77
CA THR A 61 13.78 0.06 -9.15
C THR A 61 15.23 0.30 -9.57
N TYR A 62 15.66 -0.33 -10.67
CA TYR A 62 16.96 -0.02 -11.30
C TYR A 62 16.93 1.32 -12.05
N ALA A 63 15.77 1.68 -12.60
CA ALA A 63 15.60 2.92 -13.35
C ALA A 63 15.69 4.16 -12.45
N ASP A 64 15.22 4.04 -11.22
CA ASP A 64 15.31 5.10 -10.21
C ASP A 64 15.52 4.48 -8.82
N HIS A 65 16.67 4.79 -8.21
CA HIS A 65 17.09 4.34 -6.89
C HIS A 65 16.59 5.22 -5.75
N GLN A 66 16.00 6.37 -6.05
CA GLN A 66 15.43 7.29 -5.06
C GLN A 66 14.00 6.91 -4.68
N ILE A 67 13.28 6.21 -5.56
CA ILE A 67 11.88 5.83 -5.34
C ILE A 67 11.80 4.44 -4.70
N TRP A 68 11.42 4.41 -3.43
CA TRP A 68 11.20 3.18 -2.69
C TRP A 68 9.72 2.74 -2.70
N GLN A 69 9.54 1.43 -2.64
CA GLN A 69 8.25 0.76 -2.56
C GLN A 69 8.27 -0.13 -1.32
N ASP A 70 7.52 0.24 -0.29
CA ASP A 70 7.28 -0.64 0.85
C ASP A 70 6.18 -1.63 0.50
N VAL A 71 6.42 -2.89 0.82
CA VAL A 71 5.52 -3.98 0.47
C VAL A 71 4.96 -4.59 1.74
N TYR A 72 3.65 -4.78 1.78
CA TYR A 72 2.92 -5.41 2.85
C TYR A 72 2.07 -6.58 2.32
N HIS A 73 1.85 -7.58 3.17
CA HIS A 73 0.90 -8.66 2.95
C HIS A 73 -0.29 -8.50 3.90
N ALA A 74 -1.41 -8.01 3.40
CA ALA A 74 -2.63 -7.85 4.20
C ALA A 74 -3.56 -9.05 4.01
N LYS A 75 -3.99 -9.70 5.10
CA LYS A 75 -5.03 -10.72 5.04
C LYS A 75 -6.40 -10.04 4.90
N LEU A 76 -7.13 -10.38 3.85
CA LEU A 76 -8.47 -9.87 3.59
C LEU A 76 -9.53 -10.76 4.26
N LYS A 77 -10.73 -10.20 4.45
CA LYS A 77 -11.89 -10.96 4.96
C LYS A 77 -12.25 -12.16 4.07
N SER A 78 -12.01 -12.02 2.76
CA SER A 78 -12.21 -13.07 1.75
C SER A 78 -11.20 -14.23 1.84
N ARG A 79 -10.32 -14.25 2.85
CA ARG A 79 -9.17 -15.18 3.02
C ARG A 79 -8.06 -15.02 1.97
N LEU A 80 -8.23 -14.12 1.01
CA LEU A 80 -7.16 -13.72 0.08
C LEU A 80 -6.09 -12.91 0.83
N THR A 81 -4.87 -12.95 0.31
CA THR A 81 -3.78 -12.08 0.77
C THR A 81 -3.55 -10.99 -0.26
N ALA A 82 -3.81 -9.75 0.11
CA ALA A 82 -3.46 -8.59 -0.68
C ALA A 82 -1.96 -8.32 -0.59
N TYR A 83 -1.28 -8.37 -1.73
CA TYR A 83 0.06 -7.83 -1.87
C TYR A 83 -0.03 -6.33 -2.09
N ILE A 84 0.31 -5.52 -1.10
CA ILE A 84 0.16 -4.06 -1.10
C ILE A 84 1.53 -3.41 -1.25
N LYS A 85 1.77 -2.72 -2.36
CA LYS A 85 2.93 -1.84 -2.50
C LYS A 85 2.57 -0.43 -2.06
N VAL A 86 3.48 0.30 -1.44
CA VAL A 86 3.28 1.68 -0.97
C VAL A 86 4.48 2.51 -1.39
N THR A 87 4.22 3.59 -2.11
CA THR A 87 5.17 4.67 -2.33
C THR A 87 4.53 5.97 -1.91
N LEU A 88 5.26 6.77 -1.14
CA LEU A 88 4.86 8.13 -0.80
C LEU A 88 5.43 9.09 -1.86
N ARG A 89 4.54 9.86 -2.51
CA ARG A 89 4.90 10.92 -3.46
C ARG A 89 4.74 12.29 -2.83
N GLU A 90 5.34 13.32 -3.43
CA GLU A 90 5.33 14.73 -2.96
C GLU A 90 3.92 15.31 -2.73
N ASN A 91 2.87 14.68 -3.28
CA ASN A 91 1.47 15.08 -3.09
C ASN A 91 0.71 14.20 -2.08
N TRP A 92 1.39 13.47 -1.17
CA TRP A 92 0.77 12.56 -0.20
C TRP A 92 -0.09 11.47 -0.84
N ILE A 93 0.22 11.11 -2.08
CA ILE A 93 -0.45 10.04 -2.80
C ILE A 93 0.28 8.75 -2.43
N VAL A 94 -0.48 7.80 -1.91
CA VAL A 94 -0.04 6.46 -1.58
C VAL A 94 -0.36 5.58 -2.79
N VAL A 95 0.66 5.22 -3.55
CA VAL A 95 0.45 4.31 -4.69
C VAL A 95 0.31 2.91 -4.12
N ILE A 96 -0.93 2.41 -4.07
CA ILE A 96 -1.29 1.10 -3.50
C ILE A 96 -1.58 0.11 -4.60
N GLN A 97 -0.62 -0.73 -4.96
CA GLN A 97 -0.90 -1.81 -5.88
C GLN A 97 -1.34 -3.03 -5.09
N PHE A 98 -2.56 -3.51 -5.34
CA PHE A 98 -3.07 -4.80 -4.92
C PHE A 98 -2.73 -5.85 -5.98
N LYS A 99 -2.22 -7.01 -5.58
CA LYS A 99 -2.10 -8.19 -6.45
C LYS A 99 -2.58 -9.44 -5.70
N GLU A 100 -3.20 -10.35 -6.43
CA GLU A 100 -3.35 -11.73 -5.98
C GLU A 100 -1.96 -12.38 -5.96
N LYS A 101 -1.67 -13.14 -4.90
CA LYS A 101 -0.38 -13.79 -4.73
C LYS A 101 -0.41 -15.20 -5.31
#